data_AF-A0A6G3ZDG3-F1
#
_entry.id   AF-A0A6G3ZDG3-F1
#
_cell.length_a   1.000
_cell.length_b   1.000
_cell.length_c   1.000
_cell.angle_alpha   90.00
_cell.angle_beta   90.00
_cell.angle_gamma   90.00
#
_symmetry.space_group_name_H-M   'P 1'
#
loop_
_entity.id
_entity.type
_entity.pdbx_description
1 polymer ?
#
loop_
_entity_poly.entity_id
_entity_poly.type
_entity_poly.pdbx_seq_one_letter_code
_entity_poly.pdbx_strand_id
1 'polypeptide(L)'
;MTPQNENCRSVVDNVGAEVVLRQAAKQVICLTATGIDILAELELMPIGYLSKGIADRPEFYGTSAQQIASVGSWMFPQINQIKRLQPDLIIGWAFPHRFYKPWLQNIAPVYLMSGSGYETTLQRLRDVGILCDRTSAAERAISQLERNLEAYRRLSTTHAPKTVLIDISKA
;
A
#
# COMPACT_ATOMS: atom_id res chain seq x y z
N MET A 1 1.57 26.98 29.13
CA MET A 1 0.46 26.07 28.80
C MET A 1 0.80 25.43 27.47
N THR A 2 1.37 24.24 27.49
CA THR A 2 1.77 23.47 26.30
C THR A 2 0.49 22.92 25.65
N PRO A 3 0.24 23.13 24.35
CA PRO A 3 -0.91 22.50 23.71
C PRO A 3 -0.68 20.98 23.69
N GLN A 4 -1.63 20.24 24.26
CA GLN A 4 -1.68 18.79 24.24
C GLN A 4 -1.96 18.30 22.80
N ASN A 5 -1.13 17.36 22.35
CA ASN A 5 -1.30 16.41 21.24
C ASN A 5 -2.43 16.66 20.23
N GLU A 6 -2.06 17.24 19.08
CA GLU A 6 -2.75 16.92 17.83
C GLU A 6 -2.44 15.46 17.47
N ASN A 7 -3.47 14.64 17.20
CA ASN A 7 -3.41 13.18 17.03
C ASN A 7 -2.33 12.71 16.03
N CYS A 8 -1.14 12.50 16.57
CA CYS A 8 0.00 11.93 15.87
C CYS A 8 -0.27 10.45 15.57
N ARG A 9 -0.08 10.03 14.32
CA ARG A 9 -0.21 8.65 13.87
C ARG A 9 1.18 8.11 13.65
N SER A 10 1.53 7.00 14.29
CA SER A 10 2.83 6.35 14.14
C SER A 10 2.65 4.86 13.89
N VAL A 11 3.45 4.31 12.99
CA VAL A 11 3.61 2.87 12.75
C VAL A 11 5.09 2.56 12.58
N VAL A 12 5.48 1.30 12.76
CA VAL A 12 6.82 0.82 12.39
C VAL A 12 6.70 0.05 11.10
N ASP A 13 7.37 0.50 10.05
CA ASP A 13 7.32 -0.17 8.75
C ASP A 13 8.03 -1.54 8.77
N ASN A 14 7.89 -2.31 7.69
CA ASN A 14 8.45 -3.67 7.63
C ASN A 14 9.98 -3.70 7.55
N VAL A 15 10.66 -2.55 7.50
CA VAL A 15 12.12 -2.45 7.61
C VAL A 15 12.58 -1.90 8.96
N GLY A 16 11.66 -1.74 9.91
CA GLY A 16 11.93 -1.30 11.28
C GLY A 16 12.05 0.21 11.44
N ALA A 17 11.64 1.01 10.45
CA ALA A 17 11.65 2.46 10.57
C ALA A 17 10.31 2.98 11.09
N GLU A 18 10.36 3.90 12.06
CA GLU A 18 9.18 4.61 12.52
C GLU A 18 8.69 5.59 11.44
N VAL A 19 7.40 5.55 11.13
CA VAL A 19 6.72 6.44 10.18
C VAL A 19 5.68 7.24 10.95
N VAL A 20 5.93 8.53 11.10
CA VAL A 20 5.14 9.43 11.94
C VAL A 20 4.47 10.50 11.08
N LEU A 21 3.14 10.63 11.21
CA LEU A 21 2.34 11.68 10.58
C LEU A 21 1.65 12.54 11.64
N ARG A 22 1.68 13.86 11.45
CA ARG A 22 0.93 14.81 12.31
C ARG A 22 -0.58 14.78 12.03
N GLN A 23 -0.96 14.41 10.82
CA GLN A 23 -2.33 14.31 10.35
C GLN A 23 -2.49 13.09 9.45
N ALA A 24 -3.73 12.64 9.26
CA ALA A 24 -4.02 11.55 8.33
C ALA A 24 -3.53 11.89 6.91
N ALA A 25 -2.85 10.95 6.26
CA ALA A 25 -2.44 11.12 4.88
C ALA A 25 -3.66 11.17 3.96
N LYS A 26 -3.70 12.18 3.08
CA LYS A 26 -4.73 12.38 2.05
C LYS A 26 -4.14 12.38 0.64
N GLN A 27 -2.85 12.65 0.52
CA GLN A 27 -2.11 12.81 -0.72
C GLN A 27 -1.03 11.73 -0.80
N VAL A 28 -1.47 10.50 -1.06
CA VAL A 28 -0.61 9.32 -1.06
C VAL A 28 -0.02 9.08 -2.44
N ILE A 29 1.29 8.85 -2.52
CA ILE A 29 1.95 8.30 -3.71
C ILE A 29 2.27 6.83 -3.48
N CYS A 30 1.89 5.98 -4.43
CA CYS A 30 2.21 4.56 -4.42
C CYS A 30 3.30 4.27 -5.46
N LEU A 31 4.39 3.66 -5.04
CA LEU A 31 5.44 3.19 -5.94
C LEU A 31 5.31 1.69 -6.23
N THR A 32 4.19 1.05 -5.84
CA THR A 32 4.04 -0.41 -5.89
C THR A 32 2.61 -0.82 -6.20
N ALA A 33 2.44 -1.96 -6.89
CA ALA A 33 1.13 -2.58 -7.10
C ALA A 33 0.41 -2.91 -5.77
N THR A 34 1.15 -3.42 -4.77
CA THR A 34 0.61 -3.69 -3.43
C THR A 34 0.05 -2.44 -2.75
N GLY A 35 0.65 -1.27 -2.99
CA GLY A 35 0.13 0.00 -2.49
C GLY A 35 -1.20 0.39 -3.16
N ILE A 36 -1.39 0.03 -4.44
CA ILE A 36 -2.68 0.24 -5.13
C ILE A 36 -3.76 -0.65 -4.54
N ASP A 37 -3.45 -1.92 -4.34
CA ASP A 37 -4.35 -2.89 -3.70
C ASP A 37 -4.80 -2.41 -2.31
N ILE A 38 -3.82 -2.04 -1.46
CA ILE A 38 -4.10 -1.49 -0.13
C ILE A 38 -4.99 -0.24 -0.22
N LEU A 39 -4.66 0.74 -1.06
CA LEU A 39 -5.45 1.97 -1.12
C LEU A 39 -6.87 1.72 -1.65
N ALA A 40 -7.04 0.81 -2.61
CA ALA A 40 -8.36 0.43 -3.10
C ALA A 40 -9.22 -0.19 -1.99
N GLU A 41 -8.68 -1.13 -1.21
CA GLU A 41 -9.36 -1.72 -0.04
C GLU A 41 -9.68 -0.69 1.06
N LEU A 42 -8.88 0.38 1.15
CA LEU A 42 -9.12 1.49 2.07
C LEU A 42 -10.07 2.57 1.49
N GLU A 43 -10.63 2.36 0.30
CA GLU A 43 -11.50 3.29 -0.42
C GLU A 43 -10.80 4.65 -0.69
N LEU A 44 -9.51 4.60 -1.02
CA LEU A 44 -8.65 5.74 -1.31
C LEU A 44 -8.05 5.65 -2.72
N MET A 45 -7.78 6.81 -3.32
CA MET A 45 -7.07 6.93 -4.60
C MET A 45 -5.72 7.63 -4.37
N PRO A 46 -4.61 7.11 -4.92
CA PRO A 46 -3.33 7.80 -4.86
C PRO A 46 -3.33 9.01 -5.80
N ILE A 47 -2.55 10.02 -5.44
CA ILE A 47 -2.31 11.17 -6.35
C ILE A 47 -1.20 10.89 -7.35
N GLY A 48 -0.39 9.84 -7.11
CA GLY A 48 0.66 9.42 -8.03
C GLY A 48 0.94 7.93 -7.98
N TYR A 49 1.18 7.34 -9.14
CA TYR A 49 1.50 5.93 -9.33
C TYR A 49 2.50 5.72 -10.48
N LEU A 50 2.90 4.47 -10.69
CA LEU A 50 3.79 4.06 -11.76
C LEU A 50 3.19 4.37 -13.15
N SER A 51 4.03 4.75 -14.11
CA SER A 51 3.66 5.03 -15.52
C SER A 51 2.93 3.86 -16.20
N LYS A 52 3.22 2.64 -15.75
CA LYS A 52 2.56 1.40 -16.17
C LYS A 52 2.33 0.58 -14.91
N GLY A 53 1.14 0.03 -14.76
CA GLY A 53 0.82 -0.84 -13.64
C GLY A 53 -0.65 -1.26 -13.66
N ILE A 54 -1.21 -1.50 -12.49
CA ILE A 54 -2.54 -2.12 -12.35
C ILE A 54 -3.67 -1.13 -12.08
N ALA A 55 -3.38 0.16 -11.86
CA ALA A 55 -4.35 1.12 -11.37
C ALA A 55 -5.58 1.33 -12.29
N ASP A 56 -5.40 1.15 -13.59
CA ASP A 56 -6.44 1.29 -14.62
C ASP A 56 -7.33 0.05 -14.78
N ARG A 57 -7.04 -1.03 -14.04
CA ARG A 57 -7.92 -2.19 -14.06
C ARG A 57 -9.26 -1.86 -13.39
N PRO A 58 -10.39 -2.38 -13.91
CA PRO A 58 -11.71 -2.16 -13.34
C PRO A 58 -11.84 -2.50 -11.86
N GLU A 59 -11.07 -3.50 -11.39
CA GLU A 59 -11.08 -3.91 -9.97
C GLU A 59 -10.47 -2.89 -9.02
N PHE A 60 -9.67 -1.95 -9.53
CA PHE A 60 -9.09 -0.85 -8.74
C PHE A 60 -9.79 0.47 -9.06
N TYR A 61 -9.28 1.27 -10.00
CA TYR A 61 -9.81 2.61 -10.28
C TYR A 61 -10.40 2.76 -11.67
N GLY A 62 -10.25 1.76 -12.55
CA GLY A 62 -10.80 1.80 -13.91
C GLY A 62 -10.46 3.11 -14.64
N THR A 63 -11.48 3.76 -15.20
CA THR A 63 -11.31 5.03 -15.93
C THR A 63 -10.85 6.20 -15.04
N SER A 64 -11.14 6.17 -13.73
CA SER A 64 -10.67 7.20 -12.79
C SER A 64 -9.15 7.18 -12.61
N ALA A 65 -8.46 6.10 -12.99
CA ALA A 65 -7.01 6.03 -12.97
C ALA A 65 -6.32 7.12 -13.83
N GLN A 66 -7.03 7.71 -14.80
CA GLN A 66 -6.54 8.84 -15.59
C GLN A 66 -6.24 10.09 -14.76
N GLN A 67 -6.78 10.18 -13.53
CA GLN A 67 -6.52 11.27 -12.59
C GLN A 67 -5.21 11.07 -11.80
N ILE A 68 -4.63 9.87 -11.85
CA ILE A 68 -3.43 9.51 -11.11
C ILE A 68 -2.20 9.92 -11.92
N ALA A 69 -1.38 10.80 -11.35
CA ALA A 69 -0.18 11.26 -12.04
C ALA A 69 0.87 10.14 -12.16
N SER A 70 1.56 10.06 -13.29
CA SER A 70 2.72 9.17 -13.44
C SER A 70 3.92 9.74 -12.67
N VAL A 71 4.51 8.90 -11.82
CA VAL A 71 5.72 9.22 -11.04
C VAL A 71 6.90 8.30 -11.38
N GLY A 72 6.93 7.77 -12.61
CA GLY A 72 8.03 6.93 -13.10
C GLY A 72 7.75 5.43 -13.01
N SER A 73 8.79 4.63 -12.86
CA SER A 73 8.68 3.16 -12.84
C SER A 73 9.01 2.60 -11.46
N TRP A 74 8.67 1.33 -11.22
CA TRP A 74 9.01 0.63 -9.99
C TRP A 74 10.52 0.63 -9.72
N MET A 75 11.34 0.41 -10.75
CA MET A 75 12.80 0.48 -10.60
C MET A 75 13.34 1.90 -10.48
N PHE A 76 12.73 2.85 -11.19
CA PHE A 76 13.22 4.22 -11.34
C PHE A 76 12.08 5.23 -11.09
N PRO A 77 11.77 5.54 -9.82
CA PRO A 77 10.81 6.60 -9.48
C PRO A 77 11.37 7.98 -9.86
N GLN A 78 10.50 8.85 -10.37
CA GLN A 78 10.85 10.22 -10.76
C GLN A 78 10.69 11.18 -9.58
N ILE A 79 11.78 11.35 -8.83
CA ILE A 79 11.82 12.17 -7.60
C ILE A 79 11.28 13.59 -7.81
N ASN A 80 11.61 14.24 -8.93
CA ASN A 80 11.13 15.58 -9.23
C ASN A 80 9.61 15.64 -9.44
N GLN A 81 9.01 14.61 -10.04
CA GLN A 81 7.55 14.54 -10.20
C GLN A 81 6.86 14.28 -8.87
N ILE A 82 7.39 13.35 -8.06
CA ILE A 82 6.93 13.08 -6.70
C ILE A 82 6.93 14.37 -5.88
N LYS A 83 8.02 15.16 -5.94
CA LYS A 83 8.13 16.43 -5.23
C LYS A 83 7.07 17.46 -5.66
N ARG A 84 6.78 17.56 -6.96
CA ARG A 84 5.78 18.52 -7.47
C ARG A 84 4.37 18.23 -6.96
N LEU A 85 4.05 16.96 -6.75
CA LEU A 85 2.74 16.51 -6.27
C LEU A 85 2.53 16.75 -4.77
N GLN A 86 3.58 17.12 -4.02
CA GLN A 86 3.52 17.42 -2.57
C GLN A 86 2.74 16.36 -1.76
N PRO A 87 3.14 15.08 -1.84
CA PRO A 87 2.50 14.03 -1.07
C PRO A 87 2.67 14.26 0.43
N ASP A 88 1.77 13.69 1.23
CA ASP A 88 1.91 13.59 2.68
C ASP A 88 2.31 12.17 3.13
N LEU A 89 2.30 11.19 2.23
CA LEU A 89 2.82 9.85 2.43
C LEU A 89 3.31 9.23 1.11
N ILE A 90 4.44 8.52 1.16
CA ILE A 90 4.97 7.73 0.04
C ILE A 90 5.07 6.26 0.44
N ILE A 91 4.42 5.38 -0.31
CA ILE A 91 4.41 3.93 -0.08
C ILE A 91 5.31 3.23 -1.08
N GLY A 92 6.26 2.43 -0.59
CA GLY A 92 7.25 1.73 -1.40
C GLY A 92 7.55 0.30 -0.94
N TRP A 93 8.39 -0.41 -1.70
CA TRP A 93 9.03 -1.65 -1.27
C TRP A 93 10.46 -1.38 -0.78
N ALA A 94 10.92 -2.17 0.19
CA ALA A 94 12.30 -2.16 0.67
C ALA A 94 13.32 -2.35 -0.46
N PHE A 95 13.00 -3.16 -1.48
CA PHE A 95 13.71 -3.16 -2.76
C PHE A 95 12.73 -2.77 -3.88
N PRO A 96 13.07 -1.82 -4.76
CA PRO A 96 14.31 -1.03 -4.82
C PRO A 96 14.24 0.29 -4.02
N HIS A 97 13.09 0.67 -3.47
CA HIS A 97 12.90 2.06 -3.01
C HIS A 97 13.73 2.47 -1.79
N ARG A 98 14.34 1.53 -1.05
CA ARG A 98 15.34 1.90 -0.02
C ARG A 98 16.47 2.75 -0.59
N PHE A 99 16.87 2.53 -1.84
CA PHE A 99 17.93 3.31 -2.48
C PHE A 99 17.52 4.76 -2.70
N TYR A 100 16.21 5.01 -2.83
CA TYR A 100 15.65 6.34 -3.03
C TYR A 100 15.19 7.02 -1.73
N LYS A 101 15.11 6.27 -0.62
CA LYS A 101 14.59 6.73 0.67
C LYS A 101 15.21 8.07 1.13
N PRO A 102 16.53 8.32 1.01
CA PRO A 102 17.12 9.60 1.43
C PRO A 102 16.54 10.82 0.69
N TRP A 103 16.19 10.68 -0.59
CA TRP A 103 15.56 11.77 -1.36
C TRP A 103 14.06 11.85 -1.12
N LEU A 104 13.39 10.70 -0.99
CA LEU A 104 11.94 10.63 -0.75
C LEU A 104 11.56 11.21 0.63
N GLN A 105 12.37 10.94 1.67
CA GLN A 105 12.13 11.46 3.03
C GLN A 105 12.25 12.99 3.13
N ASN A 106 12.98 13.63 2.22
CA ASN A 106 13.02 15.10 2.13
C ASN A 106 11.73 15.69 1.50
N ILE A 107 10.86 14.84 0.94
CA ILE A 107 9.58 15.23 0.34
C ILE A 107 8.44 14.92 1.31
N ALA A 108 8.36 13.68 1.78
CA ALA A 108 7.31 13.21 2.68
C ALA A 108 7.75 11.97 3.46
N PRO A 109 7.07 11.62 4.57
CA PRO A 109 7.26 10.34 5.25
C PRO A 109 7.12 9.15 4.28
N VAL A 110 7.99 8.14 4.46
CA VAL A 110 8.11 6.99 3.56
C VAL A 110 7.82 5.71 4.35
N TYR A 111 6.80 4.97 3.93
CA TYR A 111 6.48 3.65 4.45
C TYR A 111 7.01 2.58 3.49
N LEU A 112 7.96 1.75 3.95
CA LEU A 112 8.54 0.68 3.15
C LEU A 112 8.00 -0.70 3.57
N MET A 113 7.39 -1.37 2.61
CA MET A 113 6.94 -2.75 2.72
C MET A 113 8.09 -3.73 2.51
N SER A 114 8.02 -4.86 3.20
CA SER A 114 8.98 -5.96 3.09
C SER A 114 8.32 -7.27 3.53
N GLY A 115 9.01 -8.38 3.30
CA GLY A 115 8.56 -9.72 3.68
C GLY A 115 7.38 -10.22 2.86
N SER A 116 6.89 -11.39 3.24
CA SER A 116 5.75 -12.08 2.66
C SER A 116 4.98 -12.80 3.76
N GLY A 117 3.88 -13.46 3.40
CA GLY A 117 3.04 -14.19 4.34
C GLY A 117 1.74 -13.46 4.66
N TYR A 118 0.78 -14.24 5.15
CA TYR A 118 -0.60 -13.80 5.38
C TYR A 118 -0.66 -12.65 6.39
N GLU A 119 -0.13 -12.87 7.60
CA GLU A 119 -0.13 -11.85 8.66
C GLU A 119 0.62 -10.58 8.25
N THR A 120 1.75 -10.72 7.56
CA THR A 120 2.51 -9.56 7.04
C THR A 120 1.66 -8.72 6.10
N THR A 121 0.85 -9.36 5.24
CA THR A 121 -0.06 -8.65 4.33
C THR A 121 -1.17 -7.93 5.11
N LEU A 122 -1.79 -8.59 6.09
CA LEU A 122 -2.83 -7.97 6.91
C LEU A 122 -2.27 -6.78 7.71
N GLN A 123 -1.06 -6.93 8.26
CA GLN A 123 -0.40 -5.86 9.01
C GLN A 123 -0.13 -4.64 8.14
N ARG A 124 0.33 -4.81 6.89
CA ARG A 124 0.52 -3.66 5.98
C ARG A 124 -0.77 -2.90 5.72
N LEU A 125 -1.88 -3.62 5.54
CA LEU A 125 -3.19 -3.00 5.34
C LEU A 125 -3.61 -2.21 6.60
N ARG A 126 -3.37 -2.76 7.80
CA ARG A 126 -3.61 -2.05 9.07
C ARG A 126 -2.72 -0.82 9.22
N ASP A 127 -1.43 -0.94 8.94
CA ASP A 127 -0.46 0.15 9.09
C ASP A 127 -0.84 1.34 8.20
N VAL A 128 -1.12 1.09 6.93
CA VAL A 128 -1.58 2.13 6.00
C VAL A 128 -2.97 2.64 6.39
N GLY A 129 -3.84 1.76 6.89
CA GLY A 129 -5.13 2.14 7.48
C GLY A 129 -4.99 3.14 8.63
N ILE A 130 -4.03 2.94 9.53
CA ILE A 130 -3.74 3.88 10.63
C ILE A 130 -3.24 5.21 10.06
N LEU A 131 -2.25 5.17 9.16
CA LEU A 131 -1.64 6.38 8.57
C LEU A 131 -2.66 7.25 7.81
N CYS A 132 -3.65 6.63 7.17
CA CYS A 132 -4.67 7.31 6.38
C CYS A 132 -6.01 7.54 7.11
N ASP A 133 -6.12 7.20 8.40
CA ASP A 133 -7.37 7.29 9.17
C ASP A 133 -8.50 6.45 8.54
N ARG A 134 -8.16 5.20 8.22
CA ARG A 134 -8.97 4.18 7.57
C ARG A 134 -8.91 2.82 8.27
N THR A 135 -8.59 2.78 9.57
CA THR A 135 -8.54 1.53 10.36
C THR A 135 -9.85 0.72 10.24
N SER A 136 -11.00 1.37 10.28
CA SER A 136 -12.29 0.68 10.11
C SER A 136 -12.48 0.08 8.71
N ALA A 137 -11.93 0.70 7.66
CA ALA A 137 -11.94 0.11 6.32
C ALA A 137 -10.98 -1.08 6.23
N ALA A 138 -9.78 -0.95 6.80
CA ALA A 138 -8.80 -2.03 6.90
C ALA A 138 -9.40 -3.28 7.57
N GLU A 139 -10.00 -3.15 8.76
CA GLU A 139 -10.57 -4.30 9.48
C GLU A 139 -11.79 -4.90 8.77
N ARG A 140 -12.58 -4.09 8.05
CA ARG A 140 -13.67 -4.60 7.20
C ARG A 140 -13.13 -5.47 6.07
N ALA A 141 -12.11 -5.01 5.35
CA ALA A 141 -11.47 -5.74 4.26
C ALA A 141 -10.85 -7.06 4.77
N ILE A 142 -10.12 -7.02 5.88
CA ILE A 142 -9.54 -8.21 6.52
C ILE A 142 -10.64 -9.22 6.89
N SER A 143 -11.69 -8.75 7.57
CA SER A 143 -12.81 -9.62 7.96
C SER A 143 -13.51 -10.23 6.74
N GLN A 144 -13.61 -9.49 5.62
CA GLN A 144 -14.20 -10.00 4.38
C GLN A 144 -13.31 -11.08 3.75
N LEU A 145 -12.00 -10.86 3.71
CA LEU A 145 -11.03 -11.85 3.24
C LEU A 145 -11.13 -13.15 4.06
N GLU A 146 -11.15 -13.04 5.39
CA GLU A 146 -11.26 -14.20 6.29
C GLU A 146 -12.56 -14.97 6.08
N ARG A 147 -13.70 -14.28 5.97
CA ARG A 147 -14.99 -14.91 5.65
C ARG A 147 -14.95 -15.65 4.31
N ASN A 148 -14.37 -15.02 3.28
CA ASN A 148 -14.22 -15.64 1.97
C ASN A 148 -13.35 -16.90 2.05
N LEU A 149 -12.21 -16.82 2.74
CA LEU A 149 -11.30 -17.96 2.93
C LEU A 149 -11.99 -19.09 3.68
N GLU A 150 -12.78 -18.80 4.72
CA GLU A 150 -13.53 -19.81 5.44
C GLU A 150 -14.60 -20.46 4.55
N ALA A 151 -15.33 -19.67 3.77
CA ALA A 151 -16.31 -20.19 2.82
C ALA A 151 -15.65 -21.15 1.80
N TYR A 152 -14.51 -20.76 1.23
CA TYR A 152 -13.76 -21.60 0.30
C TYR A 152 -13.22 -22.87 0.95
N ARG A 153 -12.73 -22.80 2.20
CA ARG A 153 -12.28 -23.98 2.97
C ARG A 153 -13.39 -24.99 3.18
N ARG A 154 -14.63 -24.54 3.42
CA ARG A 154 -15.80 -25.43 3.58
C ARG A 154 -16.20 -26.10 2.26
N LEU A 155 -16.03 -25.41 1.13
CA LEU A 155 -16.33 -25.93 -0.20
C LEU A 155 -15.24 -26.88 -0.72
N SER A 156 -13.99 -26.72 -0.28
CA SER A 156 -12.92 -27.63 -0.63
C SER A 156 -13.09 -28.97 0.08
N THR A 157 -13.42 -30.03 -0.66
CA THR A 157 -13.36 -31.40 -0.17
C THR A 157 -11.90 -31.79 0.05
N THR A 158 -11.59 -32.26 1.26
CA THR A 158 -10.26 -32.71 1.69
C THR A 158 -9.76 -33.85 0.81
N HIS A 159 -9.06 -33.50 -0.27
CA HIS A 159 -8.21 -34.44 -0.99
C HIS A 159 -6.80 -34.35 -0.40
N ALA A 160 -6.06 -35.47 -0.42
CA ALA A 160 -4.65 -35.51 0.00
C ALA A 160 -3.88 -34.31 -0.59
N PRO A 161 -2.94 -33.69 0.17
CA PRO A 161 -2.28 -32.47 -0.26
C PRO A 161 -1.61 -32.69 -1.62
N LYS A 162 -2.16 -32.07 -2.66
CA LYS A 162 -1.56 -32.03 -3.98
C LYS A 162 -0.65 -30.81 -4.02
N THR A 163 0.64 -31.02 -4.26
CA THR A 163 1.55 -29.92 -4.57
C THR A 163 1.15 -29.35 -5.92
N VAL A 164 0.71 -28.09 -5.93
CA VAL A 164 0.41 -27.35 -7.16
C VAL A 164 1.55 -26.39 -7.42
N LEU A 165 2.17 -26.51 -8.59
CA LEU A 165 3.16 -25.56 -9.08
C LEU A 165 2.47 -24.72 -10.14
N ILE A 166 2.24 -23.44 -9.85
CA ILE A 166 1.61 -22.52 -10.79
C ILE A 166 2.73 -21.85 -11.58
N ASP A 167 2.83 -22.22 -12.86
CA ASP A 167 3.71 -21.57 -13.82
C ASP A 167 3.02 -20.32 -14.37
N ILE A 168 3.61 -19.15 -14.12
CA ILE A 168 3.09 -17.85 -14.56
C ILE A 168 3.89 -17.30 -15.75
N SER A 169 4.55 -18.16 -16.52
CA SER A 169 5.42 -17.76 -17.64
C SER A 169 4.69 -17.32 -18.92
N LYS A 170 3.36 -17.25 -18.92
CA LYS A 170 2.59 -16.65 -20.03
C LYS A 170 1.45 -15.76 -19.55
N ALA A 171 1.72 -14.46 -19.51
CA ALA A 171 0.75 -13.40 -19.69
C ALA A 171 1.38 -12.32 -20.60
#